data_AF-A0A958RQI4-F1
#
_entry.id   AF-A0A958RQI4-F1
#
_cell.length_a   1.000
_cell.length_b   1.000
_cell.length_c   1.000
_cell.angle_alpha   90.00
_cell.angle_beta   90.00
_cell.angle_gamma   90.00
#
_symmetry.space_group_name_H-M   'P 1'
#
loop_
_entity.id
_entity.type
_entity.pdbx_description
1 polymer ?
#
loop_
_entity_poly.entity_id
_entity_poly.type
_entity_poly.pdbx_seq_one_letter_code
_entity_poly.pdbx_strand_id
1 'polypeptide(L)'
;MSFDLICENCGAPSSPSVGICPFCKSTFVNFNKNIKESVAVTAINKLFNEGKMDQALLLANQAEKKKPEILNQPKFVILYAKILLETDGPSSKIRSLLSQCLLENPDESLLTEYLEIVNAKSNLTHDVNDLGELELTNLIRRSPKNVHALFLLGSHLFWIEKDTGRSLKYLEACHRLRPNFLRAAACLAALYKNLGLDAQASRLFRHCASIESNKNMKAYFKQLA
;
A
#
# COMPACT_ATOMS: atom_id res chain seq x y z
N MET A 1 -13.27 -22.67 -40.78
CA MET A 1 -12.57 -21.46 -40.33
C MET A 1 -11.48 -21.92 -39.38
N SER A 2 -10.24 -22.05 -39.85
CA SER A 2 -9.08 -22.36 -39.00
C SER A 2 -8.54 -21.03 -38.47
N PHE A 3 -8.56 -20.86 -37.15
CA PHE A 3 -7.91 -19.72 -36.49
C PHE A 3 -6.47 -20.14 -36.18
N ASP A 4 -5.52 -19.69 -36.99
CA ASP A 4 -4.10 -19.90 -36.72
C ASP A 4 -3.67 -18.96 -35.59
N LEU A 5 -3.24 -19.52 -34.46
CA LEU A 5 -2.66 -18.77 -33.35
C LEU A 5 -1.19 -18.49 -33.67
N ILE A 6 -0.79 -17.23 -33.67
CA ILE A 6 0.61 -16.84 -33.89
C ILE A 6 1.36 -16.92 -32.56
N CYS A 7 2.46 -17.67 -32.51
CA CYS A 7 3.31 -17.76 -31.34
C CYS A 7 4.00 -16.41 -31.05
N GLU A 8 3.81 -15.85 -29.86
CA GLU A 8 4.38 -14.55 -29.49
C GLU A 8 5.92 -14.54 -29.43
N ASN A 9 6.55 -15.70 -29.19
CA ASN A 9 8.01 -15.80 -29.06
C ASN A 9 8.73 -15.90 -30.42
N CYS A 10 8.11 -16.52 -31.43
CA CYS A 10 8.77 -16.78 -32.71
C CYS A 10 7.97 -16.36 -33.95
N GLY A 11 6.75 -15.85 -33.79
CA GLY A 11 5.88 -15.40 -34.88
C GLY A 11 5.32 -16.53 -35.76
N ALA A 12 5.54 -17.80 -35.41
CA ALA A 12 5.08 -18.91 -36.22
C ALA A 12 3.58 -19.20 -36.00
N PRO A 13 2.81 -19.48 -37.06
CA PRO A 13 1.43 -19.92 -36.94
C PRO A 13 1.39 -21.33 -36.34
N SER A 14 0.49 -21.55 -35.39
CA SER A 14 0.34 -22.80 -34.65
C SER A 14 -1.14 -23.12 -34.44
N SER A 15 -1.46 -24.41 -34.47
CA SER A 15 -2.83 -24.86 -34.22
C SER A 15 -3.11 -24.91 -32.71
N PRO A 16 -4.33 -24.57 -32.26
CA PRO A 16 -4.69 -24.56 -30.83
C PRO A 16 -4.56 -25.92 -30.13
N SER A 17 -4.40 -27.00 -30.90
CA SER A 17 -4.41 -28.39 -30.40
C SER A 17 -3.12 -28.78 -29.68
N VAL A 18 -2.04 -28.01 -29.81
CA VAL A 18 -0.72 -28.35 -29.25
C VAL A 18 -0.32 -27.27 -28.25
N GLY A 19 -0.36 -27.59 -26.95
CA GLY A 19 0.01 -26.66 -25.86
C GLY A 19 1.48 -26.22 -25.83
N ILE A 20 2.26 -26.56 -26.87
CA ILE A 20 3.67 -26.22 -27.05
C ILE A 20 3.85 -25.79 -28.50
N CYS A 21 4.52 -24.64 -28.72
CA CYS A 21 4.87 -24.20 -30.05
C CYS A 21 5.85 -25.21 -30.70
N PRO A 22 5.55 -25.79 -31.87
CA PRO A 22 6.42 -26.78 -32.49
C PRO A 22 7.77 -26.21 -32.94
N PHE A 23 7.86 -24.90 -33.14
CA PHE A 23 9.07 -24.24 -33.67
C PHE A 23 10.07 -23.86 -32.57
N CYS A 24 9.62 -23.19 -31.51
CA CYS A 24 10.51 -22.71 -30.45
C CYS A 24 10.35 -23.48 -29.13
N LYS A 25 9.48 -24.49 -29.08
CA LYS A 25 9.16 -25.31 -27.89
C LYS A 25 8.67 -24.50 -26.68
N SER A 26 8.29 -23.24 -26.88
CA SER A 26 7.66 -22.46 -25.81
C SER A 26 6.30 -23.08 -25.50
N THR A 27 6.04 -23.37 -24.24
CA THR A 27 4.71 -23.75 -23.76
C THR A 27 3.76 -22.57 -23.95
N PHE A 28 2.59 -22.81 -24.54
CA PHE A 28 1.50 -21.85 -24.54
C PHE A 28 0.92 -21.82 -23.13
N VAL A 29 1.58 -21.11 -22.23
CA VAL A 29 1.00 -20.78 -20.94
C VAL A 29 -0.11 -19.78 -21.25
N ASN A 30 -1.36 -20.16 -20.98
CA ASN A 30 -2.49 -19.25 -20.99
C ASN A 30 -2.25 -18.16 -19.94
N PHE A 31 -1.48 -17.12 -20.28
CA PHE A 31 -1.29 -15.93 -19.45
C PHE A 31 -2.56 -15.07 -19.39
N ASN A 32 -3.60 -15.43 -20.15
CA ASN A 32 -4.94 -14.90 -19.99
C ASN A 32 -5.68 -15.52 -18.79
N LYS A 33 -5.05 -15.57 -17.60
CA LYS A 33 -5.78 -15.25 -16.38
C LYS A 33 -5.96 -13.73 -16.35
N ASN A 34 -6.78 -13.22 -17.27
CA ASN A 34 -7.50 -11.99 -17.03
C ASN A 34 -8.45 -12.30 -15.87
N ILE A 35 -7.92 -12.27 -14.64
CA ILE A 35 -8.70 -12.26 -13.42
C ILE A 35 -9.56 -11.02 -13.57
N LYS A 36 -10.82 -11.18 -14.03
CA LYS A 36 -11.81 -10.10 -14.06
C LYS A 36 -11.72 -9.44 -12.71
N GLU A 37 -11.24 -8.20 -12.72
CA GLU A 37 -10.93 -7.47 -11.50
C GLU A 37 -12.19 -7.49 -10.66
N SER A 38 -12.11 -8.09 -9.46
CA SER A 38 -13.33 -8.36 -8.73
C SER A 38 -14.01 -7.03 -8.42
N VAL A 39 -15.32 -6.95 -8.64
CA VAL A 39 -16.10 -5.73 -8.35
C VAL A 39 -15.88 -5.26 -6.89
N ALA A 40 -15.55 -6.20 -6.00
CA ALA A 40 -15.16 -5.89 -4.63
C ALA A 40 -13.83 -5.12 -4.55
N VAL A 41 -12.78 -5.56 -5.27
CA VAL A 41 -11.46 -4.90 -5.26
C VAL A 41 -11.57 -3.45 -5.78
N THR A 42 -12.32 -3.24 -6.86
CA THR A 42 -12.51 -1.88 -7.42
C THR A 42 -13.27 -0.97 -6.45
N ALA A 43 -14.32 -1.47 -5.81
CA ALA A 43 -15.06 -0.72 -4.79
C ALA A 43 -14.20 -0.38 -3.56
N ILE A 44 -13.41 -1.34 -3.06
CA ILE A 44 -12.49 -1.12 -1.92
C ILE A 44 -11.43 -0.09 -2.30
N ASN A 45 -10.84 -0.19 -3.50
CA ASN A 45 -9.81 0.73 -3.96
C ASN A 45 -10.34 2.15 -4.09
N LYS A 46 -11.58 2.31 -4.55
CA LYS A 46 -12.25 3.63 -4.60
C LYS A 46 -12.34 4.25 -3.20
N LEU A 47 -12.87 3.51 -2.22
CA LEU A 47 -13.00 4.00 -0.84
C LEU A 47 -11.64 4.33 -0.21
N PHE A 48 -10.64 3.50 -0.48
CA PHE A 48 -9.27 3.71 -0.03
C PHE A 48 -8.67 5.02 -0.59
N ASN A 49 -8.87 5.30 -1.86
CA ASN A 49 -8.40 6.54 -2.49
C ASN A 49 -9.19 7.77 -2.02
N GLU A 50 -10.46 7.61 -1.67
CA GLU A 50 -11.29 8.67 -1.06
C GLU A 50 -10.97 8.93 0.42
N GLY A 51 -10.10 8.13 1.06
CA GLY A 51 -9.76 8.27 2.48
C GLY A 51 -10.79 7.67 3.44
N LYS A 52 -11.80 6.94 2.94
CA LYS A 52 -12.87 6.33 3.75
C LYS A 52 -12.43 4.97 4.33
N MET A 53 -11.45 5.02 5.24
CA MET A 53 -10.76 3.81 5.74
C MET A 53 -11.68 2.82 6.46
N ASP A 54 -12.61 3.30 7.30
CA ASP A 54 -13.54 2.41 8.03
C ASP A 54 -14.40 1.56 7.07
N GLN A 55 -14.91 2.20 6.02
CA GLN A 55 -15.73 1.53 5.01
C GLN A 55 -14.89 0.59 4.15
N ALA A 56 -13.67 1.01 3.77
CA ALA A 56 -12.74 0.18 3.01
C ALA A 56 -12.35 -1.09 3.79
N LEU A 57 -12.04 -0.94 5.09
CA LEU A 57 -11.69 -2.04 5.98
C LEU A 57 -12.88 -3.00 6.18
N LEU A 58 -14.08 -2.45 6.39
CA LEU A 58 -15.30 -3.26 6.53
C LEU A 58 -15.57 -4.09 5.27
N LEU A 59 -15.46 -3.50 4.08
CA LEU A 59 -15.64 -4.23 2.82
C LEU A 59 -14.54 -5.26 2.58
N ALA A 60 -13.28 -4.95 2.92
CA ALA A 60 -12.19 -5.91 2.81
C ALA A 60 -12.40 -7.13 3.73
N ASN A 61 -12.79 -6.91 4.99
CA ASN A 61 -13.14 -7.97 5.93
C ASN A 61 -14.31 -8.83 5.43
N GLN A 62 -15.32 -8.22 4.81
CA GLN A 62 -16.45 -8.94 4.23
C GLN A 62 -16.05 -9.76 3.00
N ALA A 63 -15.17 -9.23 2.15
CA ALA A 63 -14.67 -9.92 0.97
C ALA A 63 -13.87 -11.17 1.37
N GLU A 64 -12.96 -11.03 2.36
CA GLU A 64 -12.20 -12.13 2.97
C GLU A 64 -13.14 -13.24 3.47
N LYS A 65 -14.18 -12.89 4.24
CA LYS A 65 -15.14 -13.87 4.80
C LYS A 65 -16.00 -14.57 3.75
N LYS A 66 -16.45 -13.84 2.71
CA LYS A 66 -17.37 -14.38 1.70
C LYS A 66 -16.66 -15.25 0.67
N LYS A 67 -15.41 -14.92 0.33
CA LYS A 67 -14.64 -15.61 -0.71
C LYS A 67 -13.17 -15.71 -0.28
N PRO A 68 -12.79 -16.72 0.53
CA PRO A 68 -11.42 -16.88 1.02
C PRO A 68 -10.37 -16.94 -0.11
N GLU A 69 -10.74 -17.45 -1.28
CA GLU A 69 -9.89 -17.52 -2.48
C GLU A 69 -9.39 -16.13 -2.96
N ILE A 70 -10.06 -15.04 -2.57
CA ILE A 70 -9.61 -13.68 -2.89
C ILE A 70 -8.27 -13.35 -2.25
N LEU A 71 -7.89 -14.07 -1.18
CA LEU A 71 -6.58 -13.95 -0.52
C LEU A 71 -5.43 -14.48 -1.38
N ASN A 72 -5.72 -15.21 -2.46
CA ASN A 72 -4.69 -15.64 -3.41
C ASN A 72 -4.45 -14.60 -4.51
N GLN A 73 -5.21 -13.50 -4.52
CA GLN A 73 -5.08 -12.41 -5.50
C GLN A 73 -4.15 -11.32 -4.95
N PRO A 74 -2.95 -11.12 -5.52
CA PRO A 74 -1.99 -10.16 -4.98
C PRO A 74 -2.53 -8.73 -4.87
N LYS A 75 -3.29 -8.28 -5.89
CA LYS A 75 -3.93 -6.96 -5.89
C LYS A 75 -4.82 -6.74 -4.66
N PHE A 76 -5.64 -7.74 -4.30
CA PHE A 76 -6.51 -7.63 -3.13
C PHE A 76 -5.69 -7.61 -1.84
N VAL A 77 -4.74 -8.54 -1.70
CA VAL A 77 -3.91 -8.66 -0.49
C VAL A 77 -3.07 -7.41 -0.26
N ILE A 78 -2.44 -6.86 -1.30
CA ILE A 78 -1.69 -5.60 -1.22
C ILE A 78 -2.60 -4.46 -0.81
N LEU A 79 -3.78 -4.33 -1.43
CA LEU A 79 -4.74 -3.28 -1.06
C LEU A 79 -5.20 -3.43 0.39
N TYR A 80 -5.44 -4.67 0.83
CA TYR A 80 -5.88 -4.95 2.19
C TYR A 80 -4.76 -4.68 3.21
N ALA A 81 -3.52 -5.06 2.90
CA ALA A 81 -2.34 -4.74 3.70
C ALA A 81 -2.14 -3.22 3.84
N LYS A 82 -2.30 -2.46 2.75
CA LYS A 82 -2.25 -0.98 2.79
C LYS A 82 -3.31 -0.42 3.74
N ILE A 83 -4.57 -0.86 3.62
CA ILE A 83 -5.65 -0.43 4.52
C ILE A 83 -5.28 -0.73 5.97
N LEU A 84 -4.82 -1.94 6.26
CA LEU A 84 -4.42 -2.34 7.60
C LEU A 84 -3.25 -1.49 8.12
N LEU A 85 -2.25 -1.18 7.31
CA LEU A 85 -1.16 -0.27 7.70
C LEU A 85 -1.68 1.12 8.10
N GLU A 86 -2.62 1.67 7.32
CA GLU A 86 -3.19 2.98 7.59
C GLU A 86 -4.10 3.00 8.81
N THR A 87 -4.88 1.94 9.04
CA THR A 87 -5.75 1.83 10.22
C THR A 87 -5.04 1.30 11.46
N ASP A 88 -3.72 1.10 11.41
CA ASP A 88 -2.93 0.50 12.48
C ASP A 88 -3.39 -0.91 12.90
N GLY A 89 -3.77 -1.70 11.90
CA GLY A 89 -4.14 -3.10 12.08
C GLY A 89 -2.96 -3.98 12.58
N PRO A 90 -3.26 -5.17 13.11
CA PRO A 90 -2.24 -6.04 13.70
C PRO A 90 -1.18 -6.46 12.68
N SER A 91 0.11 -6.19 12.97
CA SER A 91 1.23 -6.58 12.10
C SER A 91 1.32 -8.08 11.85
N SER A 92 0.84 -8.91 12.79
CA SER A 92 0.73 -10.36 12.61
C SER A 92 -0.23 -10.74 11.48
N LYS A 93 -1.39 -10.08 11.41
CA LYS A 93 -2.37 -10.29 10.33
C LYS A 93 -1.80 -9.87 8.98
N ILE A 94 -1.16 -8.70 8.92
CA ILE A 94 -0.58 -8.19 7.67
C ILE A 94 0.49 -9.14 7.15
N ARG A 95 1.41 -9.59 8.03
CA ARG A 95 2.44 -10.59 7.67
C ARG A 95 1.82 -11.89 7.18
N SER A 96 0.85 -12.44 7.91
CA SER A 96 0.17 -13.68 7.52
C SER A 96 -0.45 -13.59 6.12
N LEU A 97 -1.16 -12.50 5.82
CA LEU A 97 -1.80 -12.27 4.52
C LEU A 97 -0.77 -12.19 3.39
N LEU A 98 0.29 -11.39 3.58
CA LEU A 98 1.34 -11.20 2.57
C LEU A 98 2.13 -12.48 2.33
N SER A 99 2.57 -13.15 3.40
CA SER A 99 3.33 -14.40 3.32
C SER A 99 2.53 -15.50 2.63
N GLN A 100 1.25 -15.68 2.97
CA GLN A 100 0.40 -16.67 2.33
C GLN A 100 0.23 -16.40 0.82
N CYS A 101 -0.03 -15.14 0.45
CA CYS A 101 -0.20 -14.77 -0.95
C CYS A 101 1.12 -14.91 -1.76
N LEU A 102 2.27 -14.68 -1.11
CA LEU A 102 3.58 -14.80 -1.72
C LEU A 102 3.95 -16.26 -2.02
N LEU A 103 3.50 -17.23 -1.21
CA LEU A 103 3.70 -18.65 -1.50
C LEU A 103 3.08 -19.06 -2.85
N GLU A 104 1.90 -18.50 -3.16
CA GLU A 104 1.19 -18.77 -4.41
C GLU A 104 1.67 -17.89 -5.58
N ASN A 105 2.31 -16.75 -5.29
CA ASN A 105 2.73 -15.75 -6.27
C ASN A 105 4.16 -15.23 -5.95
N PRO A 106 5.21 -16.08 -6.07
CA PRO A 106 6.56 -15.74 -5.62
C PRO A 106 7.22 -14.59 -6.39
N ASP A 107 6.79 -14.35 -7.63
CA ASP A 107 7.37 -13.34 -8.51
C ASP A 107 6.82 -11.93 -8.27
N GLU A 108 5.82 -11.77 -7.40
CA GLU A 108 5.18 -10.48 -7.15
C GLU A 108 6.01 -9.61 -6.19
N SER A 109 6.86 -8.76 -6.77
CA SER A 109 7.74 -7.83 -6.04
C SER A 109 7.03 -6.91 -5.04
N LEU A 110 5.77 -6.53 -5.28
CA LEU A 110 5.04 -5.66 -4.35
C LEU A 110 4.67 -6.38 -3.04
N LEU A 111 4.45 -7.70 -3.07
CA LEU A 111 4.17 -8.46 -1.85
C LEU A 111 5.39 -8.47 -0.92
N THR A 112 6.58 -8.69 -1.49
CA THR A 112 7.84 -8.64 -0.74
C THR A 112 8.12 -7.25 -0.22
N GLU A 113 7.93 -6.19 -1.01
CA GLU A 113 8.06 -4.81 -0.52
C GLU A 113 7.18 -4.52 0.70
N TYR A 114 5.89 -4.88 0.66
CA TYR A 114 5.00 -4.63 1.80
C TYR A 114 5.34 -5.50 3.01
N LEU A 115 5.92 -6.69 2.80
CA LEU A 115 6.40 -7.52 3.90
C LEU A 115 7.63 -6.89 4.56
N GLU A 116 8.58 -6.38 3.77
CA GLU A 116 9.73 -5.60 4.25
C GLU A 116 9.28 -4.38 5.07
N ILE A 117 8.27 -3.63 4.61
CA ILE A 117 7.72 -2.48 5.35
C ILE A 117 7.20 -2.90 6.73
N VAL A 118 6.49 -4.02 6.82
CA VAL A 118 5.90 -4.48 8.09
C VAL A 118 6.99 -4.97 9.04
N ASN A 119 8.01 -5.66 8.52
CA ASN A 119 9.16 -6.08 9.31
C ASN A 119 9.95 -4.87 9.81
N ALA A 120 10.24 -3.91 8.93
CA ALA A 120 10.94 -2.69 9.30
C ALA A 120 10.15 -1.89 10.35
N LYS A 121 8.82 -1.76 10.22
CA LYS A 121 7.95 -1.16 11.25
C LYS A 121 8.11 -1.84 12.61
N SER A 122 8.22 -3.16 12.63
CA SER A 122 8.42 -3.93 13.87
C SER A 122 9.84 -3.82 14.44
N ASN A 123 10.81 -3.47 13.61
CA ASN A 123 12.22 -3.33 13.98
C ASN A 123 12.62 -1.88 14.32
N LEU A 124 11.72 -0.91 14.18
CA LEU A 124 11.98 0.48 14.59
C LEU A 124 12.26 0.53 16.10
N THR A 125 13.43 1.03 16.47
CA THR A 125 13.89 1.21 17.86
C THR A 125 14.32 2.66 18.11
N HIS A 126 14.94 2.94 19.26
CA HIS A 126 15.50 4.27 19.56
C HIS A 126 17.04 4.27 19.49
N ASP A 127 17.62 3.21 18.94
CA ASP A 127 19.06 2.99 18.99
C ASP A 127 19.76 3.68 17.83
N VAL A 128 21.03 4.06 18.06
CA VAL A 128 21.91 4.73 17.07
C VAL A 128 22.05 3.93 15.76
N ASN A 129 21.73 2.63 15.77
CA ASN A 129 21.73 1.74 14.61
C ASN A 129 20.36 1.08 14.43
N ASP A 130 19.29 1.88 14.35
CA ASP A 130 17.95 1.39 14.08
C ASP A 130 17.91 0.62 12.74
N LEU A 131 17.77 -0.70 12.83
CA LEU A 131 17.66 -1.59 11.68
C LEU A 131 16.41 -1.30 10.85
N GLY A 132 15.30 -0.93 11.50
CA GLY A 132 14.07 -0.51 10.84
C GLY A 132 14.26 0.79 10.05
N GLU A 133 14.97 1.78 10.58
CA GLU A 133 15.31 3.01 9.83
C GLU A 133 16.15 2.68 8.58
N LEU A 134 17.16 1.83 8.74
CA LEU A 134 18.03 1.40 7.64
C LEU A 134 17.26 0.64 6.55
N GLU A 135 16.41 -0.31 6.95
CA GLU A 135 15.55 -1.09 6.06
C GLU A 135 14.58 -0.18 5.28
N LEU A 136 13.91 0.75 5.97
CA LEU A 136 13.01 1.71 5.33
C LEU A 136 13.76 2.64 4.37
N THR A 137 14.95 3.11 4.74
CA THR A 137 15.77 3.96 3.88
C THR A 137 16.20 3.22 2.61
N ASN A 138 16.63 1.96 2.74
CA ASN A 138 16.98 1.11 1.61
C ASN A 138 15.79 0.80 0.72
N LEU A 139 14.60 0.62 1.29
CA LEU A 139 13.37 0.42 0.56
C LEU A 139 12.96 1.69 -0.20
N ILE A 140 12.98 2.86 0.43
CA ILE A 140 12.67 4.14 -0.24
C ILE A 140 13.66 4.41 -1.38
N ARG A 141 14.93 4.04 -1.24
CA ARG A 141 15.91 4.16 -2.34
C ARG A 141 15.53 3.33 -3.57
N ARG A 142 14.99 2.13 -3.37
CA ARG A 142 14.54 1.25 -4.46
C ARG A 142 13.15 1.65 -4.99
N SER A 143 12.25 2.05 -4.09
CA SER A 143 10.84 2.34 -4.36
C SER A 143 10.46 3.71 -3.78
N PRO A 144 10.94 4.82 -4.39
CA PRO A 144 10.82 6.17 -3.84
C PRO A 144 9.39 6.72 -3.80
N LYS A 145 8.44 6.02 -4.44
CA LYS A 145 7.01 6.36 -4.44
C LYS A 145 6.21 5.55 -3.43
N ASN A 146 6.86 4.75 -2.58
CA ASN A 146 6.16 3.97 -1.58
C ASN A 146 5.68 4.84 -0.41
N VAL A 147 4.39 5.19 -0.45
CA VAL A 147 3.73 6.10 0.50
C VAL A 147 3.86 5.62 1.96
N HIS A 148 3.75 4.31 2.20
CA HIS A 148 3.75 3.77 3.56
C HIS A 148 5.16 3.79 4.17
N ALA A 149 6.18 3.48 3.37
CA ALA A 149 7.57 3.59 3.81
C ALA A 149 7.96 5.04 4.11
N LEU A 150 7.60 5.98 3.23
CA LEU A 150 7.81 7.42 3.45
C LEU A 150 7.11 7.91 4.73
N PHE A 151 5.87 7.46 4.96
CA PHE A 151 5.12 7.80 6.18
C PHE A 151 5.79 7.24 7.44
N LEU A 152 6.13 5.95 7.45
CA LEU A 152 6.73 5.31 8.62
C LEU A 152 8.05 5.98 8.98
N LEU A 153 8.94 6.16 8.02
CA LEU A 153 10.22 6.83 8.23
C LEU A 153 10.02 8.30 8.67
N GLY A 154 9.18 9.05 7.96
CA GLY A 154 8.92 10.45 8.30
C GLY A 154 8.30 10.63 9.68
N SER A 155 7.35 9.78 10.06
CA SER A 155 6.71 9.80 11.37
C SER A 155 7.66 9.37 12.50
N HIS A 156 8.49 8.36 12.26
CA HIS A 156 9.52 7.93 13.18
C HIS A 156 10.52 9.07 13.46
N LEU A 157 11.09 9.65 12.41
CA LEU A 157 12.03 10.78 12.53
C LEU A 157 11.44 11.97 13.29
N PHE A 158 10.14 12.23 13.14
CA PHE A 158 9.47 13.32 13.86
C PHE A 158 9.24 13.01 15.34
N TRP A 159 8.64 11.86 15.64
CA TRP A 159 8.18 11.55 16.98
C TRP A 159 9.29 11.01 17.88
N ILE A 160 10.25 10.30 17.29
CA ILE A 160 11.29 9.55 17.98
C ILE A 160 12.59 10.36 17.96
N GLU A 161 13.19 10.52 16.78
CA GLU A 161 14.50 11.18 16.60
C GLU A 161 14.46 12.71 16.75
N LYS A 162 13.26 13.31 16.73
CA LYS A 162 13.04 14.77 16.73
C LYS A 162 13.74 15.50 15.57
N ASP A 163 14.07 14.79 14.49
CA ASP A 163 14.65 15.37 13.28
C ASP A 163 13.54 15.91 12.37
N THR A 164 13.13 17.14 12.67
CA THR A 164 12.07 17.85 11.93
C THR A 164 12.45 18.08 10.47
N GLY A 165 13.73 18.30 10.16
CA GLY A 165 14.22 18.59 8.82
C GLY A 165 14.13 17.39 7.88
N ARG A 166 14.63 16.22 8.31
CA ARG A 166 14.48 14.98 7.53
C ARG A 166 13.02 14.53 7.47
N SER A 167 12.30 14.61 8.60
CA SER A 167 10.88 14.24 8.64
C SER A 167 10.03 15.01 7.63
N LEU A 168 10.23 16.33 7.53
CA LEU A 168 9.46 17.19 6.62
C LEU A 168 9.52 16.69 5.18
N LYS A 169 10.73 16.38 4.69
CA LYS A 169 10.94 15.91 3.31
C LYS A 169 10.13 14.63 3.02
N TYR A 170 10.13 13.68 3.94
CA TYR A 170 9.43 12.42 3.75
C TYR A 170 7.92 12.56 3.89
N LEU A 171 7.43 13.34 4.85
CA LEU A 171 6.00 13.56 5.07
C LEU A 171 5.36 14.41 3.96
N GLU A 172 6.05 15.43 3.45
CA GLU A 172 5.59 16.18 2.28
C GLU A 172 5.52 15.30 1.02
N ALA A 173 6.55 14.48 0.79
CA ALA A 173 6.54 13.53 -0.32
C ALA A 173 5.38 12.53 -0.21
N CYS A 174 5.15 12.00 1.00
CA CYS A 174 4.03 11.12 1.31
C CYS A 174 2.67 11.80 1.02
N HIS A 175 2.46 13.00 1.54
CA HIS A 175 1.21 13.74 1.35
C HIS A 175 0.98 14.12 -0.12
N ARG A 176 2.03 14.48 -0.87
CA ARG A 176 1.93 14.76 -2.31
C ARG A 176 1.52 13.52 -3.11
N LEU A 177 2.07 12.36 -2.78
CA LEU A 177 1.72 11.10 -3.45
C LEU A 177 0.31 10.64 -3.08
N ARG A 178 -0.13 10.90 -1.85
CA ARG A 178 -1.47 10.57 -1.41
C ARG A 178 -2.05 11.60 -0.43
N PRO A 179 -2.78 12.61 -0.96
CA PRO A 179 -3.35 13.68 -0.13
C PRO A 179 -4.36 13.18 0.91
N ASN A 180 -5.14 12.16 0.56
CA ASN A 180 -6.19 11.59 1.41
C ASN A 180 -5.66 10.54 2.42
N PHE A 181 -4.35 10.44 2.62
CA PHE A 181 -3.81 9.63 3.72
C PHE A 181 -3.88 10.43 5.03
N LEU A 182 -5.00 10.30 5.76
CA LEU A 182 -5.31 11.14 6.92
C LEU A 182 -4.21 11.14 7.98
N ARG A 183 -3.63 9.99 8.33
CA ARG A 183 -2.55 9.93 9.34
C ARG A 183 -1.31 10.68 8.90
N ALA A 184 -0.90 10.56 7.64
CA ALA A 184 0.22 11.31 7.10
C ALA A 184 -0.06 12.81 7.07
N ALA A 185 -1.26 13.23 6.64
CA ALA A 185 -1.68 14.63 6.64
C ALA A 185 -1.72 15.22 8.06
N ALA A 186 -2.22 14.47 9.04
CA ALA A 186 -2.24 14.89 10.45
C ALA A 186 -0.82 14.99 11.05
N CYS A 187 0.07 14.04 10.73
CA CYS A 187 1.48 14.12 11.15
C CYS A 187 2.19 15.32 10.53
N LEU A 188 1.97 15.58 9.24
CA LEU A 188 2.53 16.75 8.56
C LEU A 188 1.98 18.07 9.15
N ALA A 189 0.70 18.11 9.49
CA ALA A 189 0.09 19.27 10.16
C ALA A 189 0.71 19.52 11.54
N ALA A 190 0.93 18.46 12.33
CA ALA A 190 1.60 18.55 13.63
C ALA A 190 3.06 19.03 13.48
N LEU A 191 3.77 18.55 12.47
CA LEU A 191 5.12 19.00 12.14
C LEU A 191 5.14 20.49 11.76
N TYR A 192 4.21 20.95 10.91
CA TYR A 192 4.09 22.37 10.57
C TYR A 192 3.81 23.25 11.78
N LYS A 193 2.96 22.80 12.69
CA LYS A 193 2.71 23.51 13.95
C LYS A 193 3.99 23.60 14.81
N ASN A 194 4.77 22.53 14.89
CA ASN A 194 6.06 22.55 15.60
C ASN A 194 7.08 23.52 14.97
N LEU A 195 6.98 23.75 13.66
CA LEU A 195 7.81 24.71 12.91
C LEU A 195 7.26 26.14 12.94
N GLY A 196 6.14 26.40 13.62
CA GLY A 196 5.48 27.72 13.67
C GLY A 196 4.72 28.08 12.38
N LEU A 197 4.49 27.12 11.49
CA LEU A 197 3.77 27.30 10.22
C LEU A 197 2.26 27.09 10.41
N ASP A 198 1.65 27.86 11.32
CA ASP A 198 0.28 27.64 11.80
C ASP A 198 -0.76 27.64 10.68
N ALA A 199 -0.66 28.56 9.71
CA ALA A 199 -1.61 28.64 8.60
C ALA A 199 -1.64 27.35 7.75
N GLN A 200 -0.48 26.71 7.54
CA GLN A 200 -0.36 25.46 6.80
C GLN A 200 -0.90 24.28 7.62
N ALA A 201 -0.57 24.24 8.92
CA ALA A 201 -1.09 23.26 9.85
C ALA A 201 -2.63 23.29 9.92
N SER A 202 -3.22 24.48 10.12
CA SER A 202 -4.66 24.69 10.16
C SER A 202 -5.35 24.22 8.89
N ARG A 203 -4.78 24.48 7.70
CA ARG A 203 -5.33 24.02 6.43
C ARG A 203 -5.39 22.48 6.37
N LEU A 204 -4.33 21.80 6.78
CA LEU A 204 -4.29 20.34 6.80
C LEU A 204 -5.26 19.75 7.83
N PHE A 205 -5.34 20.31 9.04
CA PHE A 205 -6.30 19.84 10.04
C PHE A 205 -7.75 20.00 9.58
N ARG A 206 -8.10 21.11 8.93
CA ARG A 206 -9.44 21.27 8.30
C ARG A 206 -9.70 20.22 7.23
N HIS A 207 -8.68 19.91 6.41
CA HIS A 207 -8.79 18.85 5.42
C HIS A 207 -9.04 17.49 6.07
N CYS A 208 -8.26 17.11 7.09
CA CYS A 208 -8.49 15.89 7.86
C CYS A 208 -9.91 15.84 8.44
N ALA A 209 -10.38 16.93 9.06
CA ALA A 209 -11.73 17.03 9.60
C ALA A 209 -12.85 16.90 8.54
N SER A 210 -12.57 17.23 7.28
CA SER A 210 -13.55 17.14 6.19
C SER A 210 -13.79 15.70 5.72
N ILE A 211 -12.74 14.86 5.76
CA ILE A 211 -12.79 13.46 5.32
C ILE A 211 -13.11 12.51 6.48
N GLU A 212 -12.70 12.87 7.70
CA GLU A 212 -12.89 12.05 8.90
C GLU A 212 -14.38 11.75 9.15
N SER A 213 -14.67 10.46 9.30
CA SER A 213 -16.01 9.93 9.54
C SER A 213 -16.30 9.83 11.05
N ASN A 214 -15.28 9.59 11.86
CA ASN A 214 -15.42 9.50 13.30
C ASN A 214 -15.67 10.88 13.93
N LYS A 215 -16.80 11.03 14.62
CA LYS A 215 -17.23 12.31 15.22
C LYS A 215 -16.21 12.88 16.22
N ASN A 216 -15.58 12.01 17.02
CA ASN A 216 -14.62 12.43 18.05
C ASN A 216 -13.30 12.90 17.41
N MET A 217 -12.77 12.14 16.45
CA MET A 217 -11.56 12.52 15.72
C MET A 217 -11.78 13.79 14.88
N LYS A 218 -12.96 13.94 14.28
CA LYS A 218 -13.34 15.15 13.57
C LYS A 218 -13.38 16.37 14.48
N ALA A 219 -13.92 16.24 15.69
CA ALA A 219 -13.91 17.32 16.69
C ALA A 219 -12.48 17.68 17.12
N TYR A 220 -11.64 16.67 17.34
CA TYR A 220 -10.22 16.84 17.65
C TYR A 220 -9.49 17.65 16.58
N PHE A 221 -9.63 17.28 15.29
CA PHE A 221 -9.00 18.04 14.20
C PHE A 221 -9.52 19.48 14.10
N LYS A 222 -10.81 19.72 14.38
CA LYS A 222 -11.37 21.08 14.40
C LYS A 222 -10.80 21.95 15.53
N GLN A 223 -10.46 21.36 16.68
CA GLN A 223 -9.86 22.08 17.79
C GLN A 223 -8.39 22.45 17.52
N LEU A 224 -7.70 21.65 16.70
CA LEU A 224 -6.30 21.90 16.33
C LEU A 224 -6.13 22.87 15.15
N ALA A 225 -7.20 23.15 14.41
CA ALA A 225 -7.23 23.97 13.20
C ALA A 225 -7.48 25.45 13.46
#